data_AF-A0A4Y9T9B3-F1
#
_entry.id   AF-A0A4Y9T9B3-F1
#
_cell.length_a   1.000
_cell.length_b   1.000
_cell.length_c   1.000
_cell.angle_alpha   90.00
_cell.angle_beta   90.00
_cell.angle_gamma   90.00
#
_symmetry.space_group_name_H-M   'P 1'
#
loop_
_entity.id
_entity.type
_entity.pdbx_description
1 polymer ?
#
loop_
_entity_poly.entity_id
_entity_poly.type
_entity_poly.pdbx_seq_one_letter_code
_entity_poly.pdbx_strand_id
1 'polypeptide(L)'
;FGKNHLGDRDEYLPTNHGFDEFLGNLYHLNAEEEPERANWPKDNPEFTKAFTPRGVIHSFADGKIEDTGALNTKRMETIDDETTAAAQAFIEKQAKADKPFFVWMNTTRMHLFTHVRDSMKGQSGMAGNDYADGMIEHDGDVGKLLKTLDDLKIADNTIVVYTTDNGPNQFSWPDAATTPFRNEKNSN
;
A
#
# COMPACT_ATOMS: atom_id res chain seq x y z
N PHE A 1 6.12 -0.32 -5.45
CA PHE A 1 6.10 -0.40 -3.98
C PHE A 1 4.67 -0.23 -3.50
N GLY A 2 4.27 -0.92 -2.44
CA GLY A 2 2.88 -0.93 -1.97
C GLY A 2 2.01 -1.97 -2.68
N LYS A 3 0.72 -1.70 -2.83
CA LYS A 3 -0.26 -2.67 -3.37
C LYS A 3 -0.02 -2.94 -4.87
N ASN A 4 -0.03 -4.22 -5.27
CA ASN A 4 0.04 -4.67 -6.67
C ASN A 4 -1.37 -4.95 -7.25
N HIS A 5 -2.05 -5.98 -6.75
CA HIS A 5 -3.41 -6.36 -7.17
C HIS A 5 -3.55 -6.80 -8.65
N LEU A 6 -2.47 -7.35 -9.23
CA LEU A 6 -2.42 -7.85 -10.62
C LEU A 6 -2.11 -9.35 -10.73
N GLY A 7 -2.26 -10.09 -9.63
CA GLY A 7 -1.98 -11.52 -9.55
C GLY A 7 -0.97 -11.84 -8.44
N ASP A 8 -1.13 -13.02 -7.85
CA ASP A 8 -0.38 -13.46 -6.67
C ASP A 8 0.69 -14.51 -6.98
N ARG A 9 0.60 -15.20 -8.10
CA ARG A 9 1.60 -16.19 -8.55
C ARG A 9 2.90 -15.49 -8.91
N ASP A 10 4.02 -16.19 -8.77
CA ASP A 10 5.35 -15.62 -9.06
C ASP A 10 5.43 -15.04 -10.48
N GLU A 11 4.85 -15.72 -11.48
CA GLU A 11 4.76 -15.26 -12.87
C GLU A 11 4.01 -13.93 -13.07
N TYR A 12 3.26 -13.44 -12.08
CA TYR A 12 2.53 -12.16 -12.09
C TYR A 12 3.14 -11.10 -11.18
N LEU A 13 4.26 -11.39 -10.49
CA LEU A 13 4.95 -10.40 -9.67
C LEU A 13 5.45 -9.25 -10.54
N PRO A 14 5.38 -7.98 -10.07
CA PRO A 14 5.82 -6.82 -10.85
C PRO A 14 7.23 -6.96 -11.43
N THR A 15 8.12 -7.66 -10.73
CA THR A 15 9.51 -7.87 -11.17
C THR A 15 9.67 -8.84 -12.33
N ASN A 16 8.65 -9.62 -12.65
CA ASN A 16 8.54 -10.39 -13.89
C ASN A 16 7.89 -9.57 -15.04
N HIS A 17 7.49 -8.33 -14.77
CA HIS A 17 6.78 -7.44 -15.69
C HIS A 17 7.41 -6.04 -15.76
N GLY A 18 8.74 -5.96 -15.67
CA GLY A 18 9.52 -4.75 -15.98
C GLY A 18 9.93 -3.87 -14.80
N PHE A 19 9.55 -4.22 -13.56
CA PHE A 19 10.09 -3.56 -12.38
C PHE A 19 11.41 -4.21 -11.92
N ASP A 20 12.41 -3.43 -11.54
CA ASP A 20 13.66 -3.98 -10.98
C ASP A 20 13.46 -4.53 -9.56
N GLU A 21 12.55 -3.92 -8.80
CA GLU A 21 12.30 -4.20 -7.39
C GLU A 21 10.84 -3.96 -7.03
N PHE A 22 10.29 -4.81 -6.17
CA PHE A 22 8.96 -4.66 -5.60
C PHE A 22 8.96 -5.05 -4.13
N LEU A 23 8.49 -4.16 -3.25
CA LEU A 23 8.08 -4.49 -1.90
C LEU A 23 6.60 -4.10 -1.74
N GLY A 24 5.75 -5.05 -1.37
CA GLY A 24 4.36 -4.74 -1.02
C GLY A 24 3.37 -5.90 -1.07
N ASN A 25 2.09 -5.54 -0.97
CA ASN A 25 0.97 -6.48 -0.90
C ASN A 25 0.50 -6.90 -2.31
N LEU A 26 0.11 -8.17 -2.47
CA LEU A 26 -0.38 -8.71 -3.75
C LEU A 26 -1.89 -8.60 -3.91
N TYR A 27 -2.65 -8.43 -2.83
CA TYR A 27 -4.11 -8.51 -2.83
C TYR A 27 -4.79 -7.16 -2.50
N HIS A 28 -6.13 -7.12 -2.54
CA HIS A 28 -6.86 -6.13 -1.75
C HIS A 28 -6.69 -6.41 -0.24
N LEU A 29 -6.70 -5.36 0.59
CA LEU A 29 -6.38 -5.49 2.01
C LEU A 29 -7.34 -6.42 2.75
N ASN A 30 -8.63 -6.46 2.40
CA ASN A 30 -9.57 -7.34 3.11
C ASN A 30 -9.26 -8.83 2.95
N ALA A 31 -8.59 -9.26 1.86
CA ALA A 31 -8.14 -10.65 1.74
C ALA A 31 -7.18 -11.01 2.88
N GLU A 32 -6.25 -10.11 3.19
CA GLU A 32 -5.22 -10.30 4.22
C GLU A 32 -5.81 -10.40 5.63
N GLU A 33 -7.01 -9.85 5.85
CA GLU A 33 -7.73 -9.94 7.13
C GLU A 33 -8.49 -11.27 7.30
N GLU A 34 -8.78 -11.99 6.22
CA GLU A 34 -9.61 -13.20 6.27
C GLU A 34 -9.09 -14.26 7.26
N PRO A 35 -7.76 -14.54 7.33
CA PRO A 35 -7.20 -15.44 8.34
C PRO A 35 -7.47 -15.04 9.81
N GLU A 36 -7.77 -13.76 10.08
CA GLU A 36 -8.06 -13.24 11.41
C GLU A 36 -9.55 -13.35 11.77
N ARG A 37 -10.43 -13.61 10.79
CA ARG A 37 -11.88 -13.72 11.01
C ARG A 37 -12.22 -14.92 11.90
N ALA A 38 -13.28 -14.76 12.71
CA ALA A 38 -13.74 -15.81 13.62
C ALA A 38 -14.25 -17.06 12.89
N ASN A 39 -14.80 -16.90 11.68
CA ASN A 39 -15.29 -17.98 10.84
C ASN A 39 -14.22 -18.57 9.91
N TRP A 40 -12.96 -18.11 9.98
CA TRP A 40 -11.88 -18.71 9.20
C TRP A 40 -11.64 -20.17 9.66
N PRO A 41 -11.67 -21.17 8.75
CA PRO A 41 -11.46 -22.59 9.07
C PRO A 41 -10.02 -22.94 9.49
N LYS A 42 -9.55 -22.41 10.63
CA LYS A 42 -8.17 -22.57 11.14
C LYS A 42 -7.76 -24.04 11.32
N ASP A 43 -8.71 -24.90 11.67
CA ASP A 43 -8.48 -26.33 11.92
C ASP A 43 -8.53 -27.20 10.65
N ASN A 44 -8.67 -26.60 9.46
CA ASN A 44 -8.65 -27.32 8.18
C ASN A 44 -7.34 -27.00 7.42
N PRO A 45 -6.31 -27.88 7.49
CA PRO A 45 -5.00 -27.62 6.87
C PRO A 45 -5.05 -27.48 5.34
N GLU A 46 -5.92 -28.23 4.66
CA GLU A 46 -6.07 -28.14 3.20
C GLU A 46 -6.67 -26.79 2.80
N PHE A 47 -7.66 -26.32 3.57
CA PHE A 47 -8.24 -24.99 3.37
C PHE A 47 -7.20 -23.90 3.63
N THR A 48 -6.52 -23.91 4.78
CA THR A 48 -5.56 -22.85 5.11
C THR A 48 -4.41 -22.82 4.12
N LYS A 49 -3.89 -23.97 3.69
CA LYS A 49 -2.87 -24.04 2.63
C LYS A 49 -3.32 -23.45 1.30
N ALA A 50 -4.59 -23.65 0.91
CA ALA A 50 -5.10 -23.21 -0.39
C ALA A 50 -5.55 -21.75 -0.41
N PHE A 51 -6.01 -21.21 0.73
CA PHE A 51 -6.71 -19.93 0.78
C PHE A 51 -6.01 -18.85 1.62
N THR A 52 -4.96 -19.18 2.38
CA THR A 52 -4.20 -18.16 3.11
C THR A 52 -3.47 -17.26 2.11
N PRO A 53 -3.70 -15.94 2.13
CA PRO A 53 -2.96 -15.00 1.31
C PRO A 53 -1.46 -15.12 1.57
N ARG A 54 -0.68 -14.93 0.53
CA ARG A 54 0.77 -14.69 0.68
C ARG A 54 0.98 -13.41 1.48
N GLY A 55 2.09 -13.33 2.21
CA GLY A 55 2.41 -12.11 2.93
C GLY A 55 2.85 -10.95 2.02
N VAL A 56 3.46 -9.95 2.65
CA VAL A 56 4.10 -8.85 1.93
C VAL A 56 5.36 -9.38 1.24
N ILE A 57 5.39 -9.28 -0.08
CA ILE A 57 6.47 -9.83 -0.89
C ILE A 57 7.52 -8.75 -1.18
N HIS A 58 8.79 -9.09 -0.94
CA HIS A 58 9.95 -8.37 -1.47
C HIS A 58 10.56 -9.20 -2.61
N SER A 59 10.57 -8.67 -3.82
CA SER A 59 11.08 -9.37 -5.00
C SER A 59 11.94 -8.48 -5.86
N PHE A 60 12.79 -9.11 -6.66
CA PHE A 60 13.76 -8.47 -7.55
C PHE A 60 13.74 -9.10 -8.94
N ALA A 61 14.13 -8.34 -9.96
CA ALA A 61 14.17 -8.81 -11.36
C ALA A 61 15.19 -9.94 -11.62
N ASP A 62 16.11 -10.19 -10.67
CA ASP A 62 17.03 -11.33 -10.72
C ASP A 62 16.42 -12.66 -10.26
N GLY A 63 15.13 -12.65 -9.87
CA GLY A 63 14.38 -13.80 -9.43
C GLY A 63 14.39 -14.04 -7.92
N LYS A 64 15.08 -13.20 -7.13
CA LYS A 64 14.97 -13.28 -5.67
C LYS A 64 13.55 -12.88 -5.25
N ILE A 65 12.90 -13.74 -4.45
CA ILE A 65 11.57 -13.51 -3.87
C ILE A 65 11.63 -13.87 -2.39
N GLU A 66 11.14 -12.98 -1.54
CA GLU A 66 11.06 -13.12 -0.10
C GLU A 66 9.66 -12.79 0.36
N ASP A 67 9.03 -13.70 1.12
CA ASP A 67 7.80 -13.42 1.84
C ASP A 67 8.18 -12.91 3.23
N THR A 68 7.93 -11.62 3.48
CA THR A 68 8.30 -10.94 4.73
C THR A 68 7.28 -11.17 5.85
N GLY A 69 6.28 -12.03 5.62
CA GLY A 69 5.21 -12.37 6.55
C GLY A 69 3.90 -11.69 6.22
N ALA A 70 2.84 -12.16 6.87
CA ALA A 70 1.46 -11.73 6.64
C ALA A 70 1.27 -10.20 6.80
N LEU A 71 0.36 -9.62 6.01
CA LEU A 71 -0.12 -8.26 6.23
C LEU A 71 -1.36 -8.30 7.13
N ASN A 72 -1.20 -8.71 8.39
CA ASN A 72 -2.32 -8.70 9.33
C ASN A 72 -2.79 -7.27 9.65
N THR A 73 -3.98 -7.15 10.25
CA THR A 73 -4.57 -5.88 10.69
C THR A 73 -3.60 -5.01 11.47
N LYS A 74 -2.76 -5.61 12.34
CA LYS A 74 -1.75 -4.87 13.10
C LYS A 74 -0.65 -4.26 12.20
N ARG A 75 -0.13 -5.00 11.23
CA ARG A 75 0.89 -4.51 10.29
C ARG A 75 0.31 -3.49 9.31
N MET A 76 -0.98 -3.58 8.98
CA MET A 76 -1.66 -2.55 8.16
C MET A 76 -1.64 -1.15 8.81
N GLU A 77 -1.44 -1.05 10.12
CA GLU A 77 -1.24 0.25 10.78
C GLU A 77 0.02 0.99 10.30
N THR A 78 1.02 0.27 9.79
CA THR A 78 2.36 0.82 9.51
C THR A 78 2.99 0.38 8.20
N ILE A 79 2.34 -0.47 7.39
CA ILE A 79 2.92 -1.04 6.16
C ILE A 79 3.37 0.03 5.14
N ASP A 80 2.68 1.17 5.10
CA ASP A 80 3.05 2.26 4.20
C ASP A 80 4.39 2.92 4.61
N ASP A 81 4.84 2.80 5.87
CA ASP A 81 6.21 3.18 6.25
C ASP A 81 7.25 2.28 5.57
N GLU A 82 7.03 0.96 5.56
CA GLU A 82 7.96 -0.01 4.96
C GLU A 82 8.09 0.22 3.46
N THR A 83 6.96 0.38 2.78
CA THR A 83 6.93 0.54 1.32
C THR A 83 7.40 1.92 0.87
N THR A 84 7.11 2.97 1.66
CA THR A 84 7.66 4.32 1.44
C THR A 84 9.17 4.32 1.63
N ALA A 85 9.69 3.71 2.71
CA ALA A 85 11.12 3.61 2.95
C ALA A 85 11.85 2.84 1.83
N ALA A 86 11.27 1.75 1.33
CA ALA A 86 11.81 1.02 0.19
C ALA A 86 11.83 1.86 -1.09
N ALA A 87 10.77 2.63 -1.36
CA ALA A 87 10.73 3.57 -2.47
C ALA A 87 11.81 4.67 -2.35
N GLN A 88 11.98 5.26 -1.16
CA GLN A 88 13.05 6.24 -0.89
C GLN A 88 14.43 5.64 -1.14
N ALA A 89 14.70 4.45 -0.60
CA ALA A 89 15.98 3.75 -0.79
C ALA A 89 16.26 3.46 -2.28
N PHE A 90 15.23 3.09 -3.05
CA PHE A 90 15.36 2.90 -4.49
C PHE A 90 15.70 4.22 -5.20
N ILE A 91 14.98 5.32 -4.91
CA ILE A 91 15.25 6.64 -5.48
C ILE A 91 16.69 7.08 -5.18
N GLU A 92 17.10 7.00 -3.91
CA GLU A 92 18.46 7.35 -3.48
C GLU A 92 19.53 6.54 -4.21
N LYS A 93 19.32 5.24 -4.37
CA LYS A 93 20.22 4.35 -5.11
C LYS A 93 20.33 4.75 -6.57
N GLN A 94 19.22 5.05 -7.25
CA GLN A 94 19.23 5.45 -8.66
C GLN A 94 19.85 6.82 -8.86
N ALA A 95 19.52 7.79 -7.99
CA ALA A 95 20.12 9.13 -8.00
C ALA A 95 21.64 9.07 -7.80
N LYS A 96 22.12 8.27 -6.84
CA LYS A 96 23.56 8.05 -6.62
C LYS A 96 24.26 7.38 -7.82
N ALA A 97 23.54 6.53 -8.54
CA ALA A 97 24.03 5.88 -9.75
C ALA A 97 23.91 6.75 -11.01
N ASP A 98 23.38 7.97 -10.90
CA ASP A 98 23.07 8.87 -12.01
C ASP A 98 22.19 8.21 -13.09
N LYS A 99 21.17 7.46 -12.65
CA LYS A 99 20.22 6.78 -13.52
C LYS A 99 18.82 7.39 -13.38
N PRO A 100 18.09 7.61 -14.49
CA PRO A 100 16.67 7.91 -14.41
C PRO A 100 15.95 6.73 -13.77
N PHE A 101 14.89 7.03 -13.01
CA PHE A 101 14.11 6.03 -12.31
C PHE A 101 12.62 6.16 -12.64
N PHE A 102 11.91 5.05 -12.45
CA PHE A 102 10.46 5.03 -12.41
C PHE A 102 10.06 4.37 -11.09
N VAL A 103 9.25 5.09 -10.30
CA VAL A 103 8.70 4.57 -9.04
C VAL A 103 7.18 4.56 -9.17
N TRP A 104 6.62 3.36 -9.05
CA TRP A 104 5.19 3.16 -8.91
C TRP A 104 4.89 2.90 -7.43
N MET A 105 4.42 3.96 -6.75
CA MET A 105 4.07 3.92 -5.32
C MET A 105 2.56 3.84 -5.15
N ASN A 106 2.09 2.72 -4.62
CA ASN A 106 0.67 2.46 -4.38
C ASN A 106 0.45 2.21 -2.89
N THR A 107 0.36 3.27 -2.09
CA THR A 107 0.05 3.15 -0.67
C THR A 107 -1.22 2.30 -0.46
N THR A 108 -1.26 1.57 0.64
CA THR A 108 -2.39 0.72 1.01
C THR A 108 -3.55 1.53 1.57
N ARG A 109 -3.25 2.68 2.19
CA ARG A 109 -4.20 3.77 2.43
C ARG A 109 -4.76 4.32 1.11
N MET A 110 -6.06 4.58 0.96
CA MET A 110 -7.17 4.59 1.95
C MET A 110 -8.20 3.46 1.71
N HIS A 111 -7.74 2.23 1.48
CA HIS A 111 -8.67 1.10 1.28
C HIS A 111 -9.38 0.73 2.60
N LEU A 112 -10.69 0.45 2.54
CA LEU A 112 -11.43 -0.04 3.71
C LEU A 112 -10.93 -1.44 4.16
N PHE A 113 -10.88 -1.77 5.44
CA PHE A 113 -11.06 -0.88 6.58
C PHE A 113 -9.77 -0.11 6.88
N THR A 114 -9.89 1.17 7.25
CA THR A 114 -8.70 1.98 7.59
C THR A 114 -8.21 1.62 9.00
N HIS A 115 -7.08 0.92 9.09
CA HIS A 115 -6.41 0.59 10.36
C HIS A 115 -5.37 1.64 10.74
N VAL A 116 -5.70 2.66 11.54
CA VAL A 116 -4.71 3.69 11.95
C VAL A 116 -3.96 3.33 13.23
N ARG A 117 -2.65 3.64 13.27
CA ARG A 117 -1.86 3.52 14.51
C ARG A 117 -2.33 4.51 15.56
N ASP A 118 -2.16 4.17 16.84
CA ASP A 118 -2.68 4.97 17.95
C ASP A 118 -2.21 6.44 17.96
N SER A 119 -0.99 6.72 17.50
CA SER A 119 -0.47 8.09 17.44
C SER A 119 -1.21 8.98 16.43
N MET A 120 -1.89 8.40 15.43
CA MET A 120 -2.61 9.15 14.39
C MET A 120 -4.08 9.41 14.78
N LYS A 121 -4.64 8.65 15.72
CA LYS A 121 -6.03 8.78 16.13
C LYS A 121 -6.34 10.18 16.68
N GLY A 122 -7.35 10.82 16.10
CA GLY A 122 -7.82 12.15 16.45
C GLY A 122 -7.01 13.31 15.86
N GLN A 123 -5.94 13.06 15.09
CA GLN A 123 -5.12 14.15 14.52
C GLN A 123 -5.89 15.01 13.51
N SER A 124 -6.90 14.45 12.85
CA SER A 124 -7.79 15.19 11.94
C SER A 124 -8.71 16.20 12.64
N GLY A 125 -8.82 16.13 13.97
CA GLY A 125 -9.85 16.85 14.72
C GLY A 125 -11.26 16.27 14.55
N MET A 126 -11.42 15.19 13.78
CA MET A 126 -12.68 14.47 13.58
C MET A 126 -12.68 13.22 14.46
N ALA A 127 -13.10 13.36 15.71
CA ALA A 127 -13.07 12.27 16.69
C ALA A 127 -13.76 10.99 16.18
N GLY A 128 -13.03 9.87 16.18
CA GLY A 128 -13.52 8.56 15.74
C GLY A 128 -13.58 8.37 14.22
N ASN A 129 -12.91 9.23 13.44
CA ASN A 129 -12.82 9.11 11.99
C ASN A 129 -11.42 8.63 11.56
N ASP A 130 -11.21 7.33 11.60
CA ASP A 130 -9.94 6.69 11.22
C ASP A 130 -9.57 6.96 9.76
N TYR A 131 -10.55 7.15 8.86
CA TYR A 131 -10.29 7.55 7.48
C TYR A 131 -9.62 8.93 7.40
N ALA A 132 -10.15 9.91 8.14
CA ALA A 132 -9.61 11.26 8.14
C ALA A 132 -8.21 11.30 8.79
N ASP A 133 -8.00 10.53 9.85
CA ASP A 133 -6.69 10.40 10.50
C ASP A 133 -5.68 9.68 9.60
N GLY A 134 -6.10 8.63 8.90
CA GLY A 134 -5.28 7.90 7.93
C GLY A 134 -4.92 8.74 6.71
N MET A 135 -5.77 9.70 6.31
CA MET A 135 -5.44 10.63 5.23
C MET A 135 -4.30 11.59 5.61
N ILE A 136 -4.22 12.02 6.87
CA ILE A 136 -3.09 12.82 7.36
C ILE A 136 -1.80 12.00 7.34
N GLU A 137 -1.87 10.75 7.76
CA GLU A 137 -0.74 9.83 7.70
C GLU A 137 -0.25 9.64 6.25
N HIS A 138 -1.20 9.40 5.33
CA HIS A 138 -0.92 9.24 3.91
C HIS A 138 -0.29 10.50 3.28
N ASP A 139 -0.80 11.70 3.60
CA ASP A 139 -0.18 12.96 3.16
C ASP A 139 1.26 13.09 3.69
N GLY A 140 1.51 12.64 4.92
CA GLY A 140 2.85 12.54 5.49
C GLY A 140 3.78 11.61 4.69
N ASP A 141 3.29 10.45 4.24
CA ASP A 141 4.05 9.52 3.40
C ASP A 141 4.39 10.11 2.02
N VAL A 142 3.44 10.82 1.40
CA VAL A 142 3.70 11.60 0.18
C VAL A 142 4.77 12.66 0.46
N GLY A 143 4.67 13.37 1.58
CA GLY A 143 5.65 14.35 2.03
C GLY A 143 7.06 13.77 2.20
N LYS A 144 7.20 12.54 2.74
CA LYS A 144 8.50 11.84 2.85
C LYS A 144 9.15 11.63 1.48
N LEU A 145 8.38 11.21 0.47
CA LEU A 145 8.88 11.00 -0.89
C LEU A 145 9.30 12.32 -1.55
N LEU A 146 8.46 13.35 -1.46
CA LEU A 146 8.78 14.68 -2.00
C LEU A 146 10.05 15.25 -1.34
N LYS A 147 10.15 15.13 -0.02
CA LYS A 147 11.33 15.56 0.73
C LYS A 147 12.59 14.82 0.28
N THR A 148 12.52 13.53 -0.04
CA THR A 148 13.66 12.79 -0.59
C THR A 148 14.14 13.39 -1.92
N LEU A 149 13.22 13.79 -2.80
CA LEU A 149 13.59 14.44 -4.07
C LEU A 149 14.27 15.80 -3.84
N ASP A 150 13.77 16.58 -2.88
CA ASP A 150 14.33 17.89 -2.50
C ASP A 150 15.72 17.75 -1.87
N ASP A 151 15.89 16.82 -0.92
CA ASP A 151 17.16 16.58 -0.22
C ASP A 151 18.24 16.10 -1.20
N LEU A 152 17.87 15.27 -2.17
CA LEU A 152 18.75 14.82 -3.26
C LEU A 152 18.97 15.89 -4.35
N LYS A 153 18.22 16.99 -4.33
CA LYS A 153 18.24 18.08 -5.31
C LYS A 153 17.91 17.63 -6.74
N ILE A 154 16.95 16.72 -6.87
CA ILE A 154 16.50 16.16 -8.16
C ILE A 154 15.04 16.46 -8.47
N ALA A 155 14.36 17.24 -7.62
CA ALA A 155 12.95 17.61 -7.81
C ALA A 155 12.69 18.30 -9.17
N ASP A 156 13.58 19.21 -9.61
CA ASP A 156 13.45 19.94 -10.88
C ASP A 156 13.49 19.05 -12.14
N ASN A 157 13.97 17.81 -12.01
CA ASN A 157 14.04 16.83 -13.09
C ASN A 157 13.22 15.56 -12.78
N THR A 158 12.25 15.65 -11.87
CA THR A 158 11.35 14.54 -11.52
C THR A 158 9.91 14.94 -11.75
N ILE A 159 9.18 14.14 -12.54
CA ILE A 159 7.74 14.30 -12.72
C ILE A 159 7.03 13.47 -11.65
N VAL A 160 6.24 14.13 -10.80
CA VAL A 160 5.41 13.47 -9.79
C VAL A 160 3.94 13.55 -10.22
N VAL A 161 3.28 12.40 -10.28
CA VAL A 161 1.85 12.29 -10.54
C VAL A 161 1.19 11.67 -9.31
N TYR A 162 0.24 12.40 -8.72
CA TYR A 162 -0.58 11.91 -7.62
C TYR A 162 -2.02 11.71 -8.12
N THR A 163 -2.57 10.53 -7.86
CA THR A 163 -3.94 10.17 -8.29
C THR A 163 -4.49 9.02 -7.43
N THR A 164 -5.71 8.60 -7.71
CA THR A 164 -6.39 7.48 -7.04
C THR A 164 -6.87 6.45 -8.07
N ASP A 165 -7.03 5.19 -7.66
CA ASP A 165 -7.46 4.09 -8.53
C ASP A 165 -8.95 4.16 -8.89
N ASN A 166 -9.79 4.71 -8.00
CA ASN A 166 -11.24 4.87 -8.19
C ASN A 166 -11.84 5.95 -7.26
N GLY A 167 -13.12 6.25 -7.42
CA GLY A 167 -13.88 7.06 -6.44
C GLY A 167 -14.01 6.38 -5.07
N PRO A 168 -14.51 7.10 -4.05
CA PRO A 168 -14.58 6.59 -2.66
C PRO A 168 -15.65 5.52 -2.47
N ASN A 169 -15.52 4.69 -1.43
CA ASN A 169 -16.56 3.78 -0.93
C ASN A 169 -17.47 4.51 0.06
N GLN A 170 -18.33 5.41 -0.40
CA GLN A 170 -19.17 6.22 0.49
C GLN A 170 -20.06 5.38 1.43
N PHE A 171 -20.50 4.18 1.02
CA PHE A 171 -21.34 3.31 1.85
C PHE A 171 -20.68 2.88 3.17
N SER A 172 -19.35 2.93 3.27
CA SER A 172 -18.62 2.57 4.49
C SER A 172 -18.43 3.73 5.47
N TRP A 173 -19.13 4.85 5.27
CA TRP A 173 -19.11 5.98 6.21
C TRP A 173 -19.34 5.51 7.67
N PRO A 174 -18.54 5.97 8.65
CA PRO A 174 -17.57 7.06 8.59
C PRO A 174 -16.19 6.73 8.01
N ASP A 175 -15.88 5.45 7.74
CA ASP A 175 -14.60 5.03 7.14
C ASP A 175 -14.61 5.19 5.62
N ALA A 176 -14.78 6.43 5.15
CA ALA A 176 -14.86 6.78 3.74
C ALA A 176 -14.65 8.29 3.50
N ALA A 177 -14.15 8.64 2.31
CA ALA A 177 -14.28 10.00 1.78
C ALA A 177 -15.70 10.24 1.23
N THR A 178 -16.05 11.52 1.10
CA THR A 178 -17.27 11.98 0.42
C THR A 178 -16.90 12.76 -0.84
N THR A 179 -17.78 12.75 -1.84
CA THR A 179 -17.57 13.51 -3.09
C THR A 179 -18.88 14.18 -3.54
N PRO A 180 -18.82 15.39 -4.14
CA PRO A 180 -19.99 16.04 -4.70
C PRO A 180 -20.45 15.42 -6.03
N PHE A 181 -19.66 14.51 -6.62
CA PHE A 181 -20.02 13.82 -7.85
C PHE A 181 -21.02 12.69 -7.56
N ARG A 182 -21.88 12.41 -8.55
CA ARG A 182 -22.87 11.33 -8.45
C ARG A 182 -22.17 9.96 -8.34
N ASN A 183 -22.67 9.12 -7.43
CA ASN A 183 -22.24 7.75 -7.15
C ASN A 183 -20.89 7.60 -6.42
N GLU A 184 -20.41 6.36 -6.32
CA GLU A 184 -19.28 5.89 -5.53
C GLU A 184 -18.57 4.71 -6.25
N LYS A 185 -17.56 4.09 -5.61
CA LYS A 185 -16.94 2.86 -6.11
C LYS A 185 -18.00 1.80 -6.46
N ASN A 186 -17.74 1.03 -7.52
CA ASN A 186 -18.63 -0.02 -8.06
C ASN A 186 -19.90 0.51 -8.75
N SER A 187 -19.92 1.78 -9.17
CA SER A 187 -20.96 2.30 -10.06
C SER A 187 -20.50 2.31 -11.53
N ASN A 188 -21.45 2.10 -12.46
CA ASN A 188 -21.27 2.17 -13.92
C ASN A 188 -22.13 3.28 -14.51
#